data_AF-A0A633SYT5-F1
#
_entry.id   AF-A0A633SYT5-F1
#
_cell.length_a   1.000
_cell.length_b   1.000
_cell.length_c   1.000
_cell.angle_alpha   90.00
_cell.angle_beta   90.00
_cell.angle_gamma   90.00
#
_symmetry.space_group_name_H-M   'P 1'
#
loop_
_entity.id
_entity.type
_entity.pdbx_description
1 polymer ?
#
loop_
_entity_poly.entity_id
_entity_poly.type
_entity_poly.pdbx_seq_one_letter_code
_entity_poly.pdbx_strand_id
1 'polypeptide(L)'
;MFDLIKHLAKNDIQHTVSDNGNITVTHNLNLEDVSDVDALPDNLTVGGWLDLSGTSITTLPENLTVGGWLDLRGTSITTLPENLT
;
A
#
# COMPACT_ATOMS: atom_id res chain seq x y z
N MET A 1 2.36 -14.26 -0.72
CA MET A 1 2.72 -12.97 -1.31
C MET A 1 1.46 -12.34 -1.88
N PHE A 2 1.06 -11.26 -1.25
CA PHE A 2 -0.05 -10.44 -1.68
C PHE A 2 0.15 -9.93 -3.11
N ASP A 3 -0.90 -9.98 -3.92
CA ASP A 3 -0.92 -9.40 -5.26
C ASP A 3 -1.83 -8.17 -5.25
N LEU A 4 -1.21 -6.99 -5.19
CA LEU A 4 -1.92 -5.73 -5.12
C LEU A 4 -2.78 -5.50 -6.36
N ILE A 5 -2.27 -5.79 -7.57
CA ILE A 5 -3.04 -5.55 -8.81
C ILE A 5 -4.27 -6.45 -8.86
N LYS A 6 -4.13 -7.72 -8.47
CA LYS A 6 -5.27 -8.63 -8.36
C LYS A 6 -6.28 -8.16 -7.32
N HIS A 7 -5.83 -7.65 -6.17
CA HIS A 7 -6.73 -7.08 -5.16
C HIS A 7 -7.49 -5.86 -5.70
N LEU A 8 -6.78 -4.92 -6.34
CA LEU A 8 -7.38 -3.71 -6.91
C LEU A 8 -8.42 -4.04 -7.98
N ALA A 9 -8.07 -4.92 -8.92
CA ALA A 9 -8.97 -5.36 -9.98
C ALA A 9 -10.20 -6.12 -9.44
N LYS A 10 -10.02 -6.96 -8.40
CA LYS A 10 -11.13 -7.71 -7.80
C LYS A 10 -12.16 -6.81 -7.10
N ASN A 11 -11.71 -5.69 -6.54
CA ASN A 11 -12.55 -4.77 -5.77
C ASN A 11 -12.96 -3.53 -6.58
N ASP A 12 -12.78 -3.54 -7.90
CA ASP A 12 -13.09 -2.42 -8.80
C ASP A 12 -12.45 -1.08 -8.35
N ILE A 13 -11.26 -1.16 -7.74
CA ILE A 13 -10.52 0.01 -7.28
C ILE A 13 -9.79 0.62 -8.48
N GLN A 14 -10.07 1.87 -8.78
CA GLN A 14 -9.41 2.58 -9.88
C GLN A 14 -7.92 2.76 -9.62
N HIS A 15 -7.11 2.31 -10.57
CA HIS A 15 -5.67 2.39 -10.52
C HIS A 15 -5.07 2.48 -11.93
N THR A 16 -3.82 2.92 -12.02
CA THR A 16 -3.01 2.86 -13.24
C THR A 16 -1.73 2.08 -12.98
N VAL A 17 -1.25 1.38 -14.01
CA VAL A 17 0.07 0.74 -14.01
C VAL A 17 0.84 1.30 -15.20
N SER A 18 1.98 1.93 -14.96
CA SER A 18 2.84 2.46 -16.03
C SER A 18 3.81 1.39 -16.56
N ASP A 19 4.44 1.67 -17.70
CA ASP A 19 5.39 0.74 -18.35
C ASP A 19 6.61 0.41 -17.49
N ASN A 20 6.98 1.30 -16.55
CA ASN A 20 8.05 1.07 -15.58
C ASN A 20 7.58 0.41 -14.27
N GLY A 21 6.32 -0.03 -14.20
CA GLY A 21 5.76 -0.76 -13.07
C GLY A 21 5.29 0.09 -11.90
N ASN A 22 5.19 1.42 -12.04
CA ASN A 22 4.61 2.26 -10.98
C ASN A 22 3.10 2.01 -10.91
N ILE A 23 2.60 1.86 -9.68
CA ILE A 23 1.19 1.62 -9.41
C ILE A 23 0.64 2.87 -8.74
N THR A 24 -0.39 3.47 -9.34
CA THR A 24 -1.05 4.64 -8.75
C THR A 24 -2.50 4.32 -8.46
N VAL A 25 -2.88 4.45 -7.19
CA VAL A 25 -4.28 4.48 -6.73
C VAL A 25 -4.62 5.93 -6.44
N THR A 26 -5.47 6.56 -7.25
CA THR A 26 -5.73 8.02 -7.14
C THR A 26 -6.54 8.42 -5.91
N HIS A 27 -7.18 7.46 -5.25
CA HIS A 27 -8.02 7.65 -4.08
C HIS A 27 -7.44 6.89 -2.88
N ASN A 28 -8.30 6.53 -1.93
CA ASN A 28 -7.94 5.77 -0.75
C ASN A 28 -7.72 4.30 -1.08
N LEU A 29 -6.83 3.65 -0.33
CA LEU A 29 -6.56 2.22 -0.41
C LEU A 29 -6.75 1.61 0.98
N ASN A 30 -7.81 0.82 1.14
CA ASN A 30 -8.06 0.06 2.36
C ASN A 30 -7.55 -1.37 2.20
N LEU A 31 -6.56 -1.75 3.01
CA LEU A 31 -6.04 -3.11 3.15
C LEU A 31 -6.16 -3.62 4.60
N GLU A 32 -7.00 -2.98 5.43
CA GLU A 32 -7.31 -3.38 6.81
C GLU A 32 -7.68 -4.87 6.87
N ASP A 33 -7.05 -5.58 7.81
CA ASP A 33 -7.28 -7.01 8.08
C ASP A 33 -7.13 -7.95 6.85
N VAL A 34 -6.48 -7.49 5.77
CA VAL A 34 -6.16 -8.36 4.64
C VAL A 34 -4.99 -9.26 5.03
N SER A 35 -5.31 -10.50 5.44
CA SER A 35 -4.39 -11.46 6.06
C SER A 35 -3.07 -11.68 5.34
N ASP A 36 -3.09 -11.58 4.01
CA ASP A 36 -1.97 -12.00 3.16
C ASP A 36 -1.04 -10.84 2.78
N VAL A 37 -1.33 -9.59 3.20
CA VAL A 37 -0.49 -8.42 2.97
C VAL A 37 0.80 -8.55 3.78
N ASP A 38 1.82 -9.09 3.12
CA ASP A 38 3.18 -9.31 3.62
C ASP A 38 4.19 -8.30 3.04
N ALA A 39 3.87 -7.68 1.91
CA ALA A 39 4.66 -6.63 1.26
C ALA A 39 3.78 -5.73 0.37
N LEU A 40 4.30 -4.53 0.08
CA LEU A 40 3.77 -3.63 -0.94
C LEU A 40 4.76 -3.51 -2.11
N PRO A 41 4.29 -3.18 -3.33
CA PRO A 41 5.18 -2.88 -4.45
C PRO A 41 6.05 -1.65 -4.19
N ASP A 42 7.30 -1.68 -4.67
CA ASP A 42 8.30 -0.64 -4.40
C ASP A 42 7.85 0.77 -4.81
N ASN A 43 7.10 0.90 -5.92
CA ASN A 43 6.67 2.18 -6.50
C ASN A 43 5.14 2.34 -6.43
N LEU A 44 4.58 2.19 -5.23
CA LEU A 44 3.17 2.43 -4.96
C LEU A 44 2.93 3.90 -4.57
N THR A 45 2.04 4.56 -5.30
CA THR A 45 1.50 5.87 -4.95
C THR A 45 0.01 5.75 -4.61
N VAL A 46 -0.38 6.18 -3.42
CA VAL A 46 -1.78 6.30 -2.99
C VAL A 46 -2.10 7.78 -2.85
N GLY A 47 -3.02 8.30 -3.67
CA GLY A 47 -3.38 9.72 -3.67
C GLY A 47 -4.21 10.15 -2.45
N GLY A 48 -4.94 9.20 -1.85
CA GLY A 48 -5.67 9.40 -0.61
C GLY A 48 -4.96 8.78 0.60
N TRP A 49 -5.74 8.23 1.52
CA TRP A 49 -5.21 7.50 2.67
C TRP A 49 -4.94 6.02 2.38
N LEU A 50 -4.02 5.44 3.14
CA LEU A 50 -3.65 4.03 3.09
C LEU A 50 -3.85 3.40 4.48
N ASP A 51 -4.73 2.40 4.56
CA ASP A 51 -4.94 1.63 5.79
C ASP A 51 -4.29 0.25 5.63
N LEU A 52 -3.26 -0.03 6.44
CA LEU A 52 -2.58 -1.32 6.55
C LEU A 52 -2.80 -1.95 7.93
N SER A 53 -3.75 -1.44 8.71
CA SER A 53 -3.96 -1.91 10.07
C SER A 53 -4.37 -3.39 10.10
N GLY A 54 -3.87 -4.12 11.09
CA GLY A 54 -4.12 -5.56 11.24
C GLY A 54 -3.44 -6.46 10.19
N THR A 55 -2.64 -5.92 9.26
CA THR A 55 -1.92 -6.73 8.27
C THR A 55 -0.61 -7.33 8.83
N SER A 56 -0.08 -8.33 8.13
CA SER A 56 1.18 -9.01 8.46
C SER A 56 2.43 -8.28 7.95
N ILE A 57 2.29 -7.05 7.44
CA ILE A 57 3.39 -6.29 6.87
C ILE A 57 4.44 -5.94 7.95
N THR A 58 5.71 -6.09 7.59
CA THR A 58 6.85 -5.86 8.51
C THR A 58 7.73 -4.69 8.08
N THR A 59 7.67 -4.30 6.81
CA THR A 59 8.44 -3.19 6.22
C THR A 59 7.61 -2.47 5.16
N LEU A 60 7.79 -1.15 5.04
CA LEU A 60 7.24 -0.37 3.93
C LEU A 60 8.30 -0.18 2.84
N PRO A 61 7.91 -0.09 1.56
CA PRO A 61 8.86 0.21 0.49
C PRO A 61 9.38 1.65 0.59
N GLU A 62 10.63 1.86 0.18
CA GLU A 62 11.31 3.16 0.27
C GLU A 62 10.66 4.27 -0.57
N ASN A 63 10.00 3.91 -1.68
CA ASN A 63 9.32 4.88 -2.56
C ASN A 63 7.79 4.86 -2.40
N LEU A 64 7.28 4.46 -1.22
CA LEU A 64 5.87 4.59 -0.90
C LEU A 64 5.49 6.08 -0.76
N THR A 65 4.50 6.52 -1.52
CA THR A 65 3.91 7.87 -1.38
C THR A 65 2.44 7.76 -0.98
N VAL A 66 2.03 8.48 0.07
CA VAL A 66 0.64 8.50 0.57
C VAL A 66 0.17 9.95 0.72
N GLY A 67 -0.79 10.37 -0.09
CA GLY A 67 -1.29 11.76 -0.08
C GLY A 67 -2.17 12.12 1.12
N GLY A 68 -2.48 11.15 1.99
CA GLY A 68 -3.31 11.30 3.18
C GLY A 68 -2.68 10.66 4.43
N TRP A 69 -3.51 10.08 5.29
CA TRP A 69 -3.03 9.37 6.48
C TRP A 69 -2.60 7.94 6.12
N LEU A 70 -1.60 7.44 6.87
CA LEU A 70 -1.13 6.06 6.81
C LEU A 70 -1.43 5.40 8.16
N ASP A 71 -2.24 4.34 8.15
CA ASP A 71 -2.53 3.55 9.36
C ASP A 71 -1.72 2.26 9.38
N LEU A 72 -0.92 2.10 10.44
CA LEU A 72 -0.07 0.93 10.67
C LEU A 72 -0.43 0.22 11.99
N ARG A 73 -1.57 0.55 12.61
CA ARG A 73 -1.97 -0.04 13.89
C ARG A 73 -2.06 -1.56 13.78
N GLY A 74 -1.44 -2.27 14.72
CA GLY A 74 -1.45 -3.74 14.73
C GLY A 74 -0.50 -4.40 13.73
N THR A 75 0.30 -3.64 12.98
CA THR A 75 1.40 -4.19 12.17
C THR A 75 2.65 -4.44 13.02
N SER A 76 3.64 -5.17 12.47
CA SER A 76 4.95 -5.40 13.11
C SER A 76 6.03 -4.42 12.65
N ILE A 77 5.64 -3.30 12.03
CA ILE A 77 6.57 -2.26 11.58
C ILE A 77 7.21 -1.57 12.79
N THR A 78 8.54 -1.53 12.81
CA THR A 78 9.33 -0.87 13.87
C THR A 78 10.09 0.36 13.36
N THR A 79 10.24 0.50 12.05
CA THR A 79 10.93 1.60 11.38
C THR A 79 10.15 2.06 10.17
N LEU A 80 10.11 3.38 9.94
CA LEU A 80 9.54 3.97 8.73
C LEU A 80 10.67 4.31 7.73
N PRO A 81 10.42 4.23 6.43
CA PRO A 81 11.36 4.70 5.40
C PRO A 81 11.70 6.17 5.59
N GLU A 82 12.94 6.57 5.27
CA GLU A 82 13.39 7.97 5.40
C GLU A 82 12.63 8.90 4.43
N ASN A 83 12.21 8.36 3.28
CA ASN A 83 11.55 9.11 2.20
C ASN A 83 10.02 9.00 2.22
N LEU A 84 9.42 8.57 3.34
CA LEU A 84 7.96 8.49 3.44
C LEU A 84 7.35 9.91 3.38
N THR A 85 6.55 10.16 2.35
CA THR A 85 5.89 11.46 2.08
C THR A 85 4.38 11.34 1.97
#